data_AF-A0AAU7GTL1-F1
#
_entry.id   AF-A0AAU7GTL1-F1
#
_cell.length_a   1.000
_cell.length_b   1.000
_cell.length_c   1.000
_cell.angle_alpha   90.00
_cell.angle_beta   90.00
_cell.angle_gamma   90.00
#
_symmetry.space_group_name_H-M   'P 1'
#
loop_
_entity.id
_entity.type
_entity.pdbx_description
1 polymer ?
#
loop_
_entity_poly.entity_id
_entity_poly.type
_entity_poly.pdbx_seq_one_letter_code
_entity_poly.pdbx_strand_id
1 'polypeptide(L)'
;MKLKLKVIAACILLSMSVSTSVAIAAPNSNETTYLVNRGNPQLKVNGKYIDQMIAEVMAKNNLPGLSMAIVQAPYIPRSAGYGLATLTNDELASTKTMWGIGPITQAFTAVAVMQLVEQGKLNLNNPVSKYIPGLPESWHNITILELMQHSSGIPDFRSFGYKQAQKYTPAQLVDLVKNKPLEFKNGTDINASATDFILLGMAIENVSGMHYEDFVIKYQIEPLGLQSTQFAKDMPTKAYLDRPTPDKQHNQHAKFKAEIAYINPVEPATGYVAAGEKLEPVSAIATDNLYAYGGLWSSAEDISKWDIGLAGSTLVKDKQLRDIIYSPAKLKNGKVVPAMAGWEFTRHPGFLEIKGTTAGFSAYLSRFTAGDELVCVTILTNKEGVDMTQVARDIAEAYKTGLNSGLNSEKIKNQESKYSVDETISRLKTILNSEGVPLFTEIDHEKNAEGAGMNLRPTKVLVFGNPKVGTKLMQDKQGISLDLPLRVSVWQDKIGRVWVSYENLDDVAKIYGIQDQKTVDSLDNFMTNLVSRSVDVYIQ
;
A
#
# COMPACT_ATOMS: atom_id res chain seq x y z
N MET A 1 76.46 -58.01 -44.33
CA MET A 1 75.99 -58.95 -45.38
C MET A 1 74.47 -58.92 -45.40
N LYS A 2 73.88 -58.71 -46.60
CA LYS A 2 72.50 -58.99 -47.09
C LYS A 2 71.61 -59.86 -46.15
N LEU A 3 70.28 -59.73 -46.01
CA LEU A 3 69.16 -59.31 -46.88
C LEU A 3 67.88 -59.26 -45.96
N LYS A 4 66.96 -58.28 -46.08
CA LYS A 4 65.56 -58.37 -46.63
C LYS A 4 64.76 -59.66 -46.28
N LEU A 5 63.44 -59.72 -46.03
CA LEU A 5 62.28 -58.86 -46.30
C LEU A 5 61.01 -59.44 -45.61
N LYS A 6 60.10 -58.56 -45.14
CA LYS A 6 58.61 -58.57 -45.11
C LYS A 6 57.82 -59.89 -44.93
N VAL A 7 56.77 -59.84 -44.08
CA VAL A 7 55.33 -59.84 -44.48
C VAL A 7 54.50 -59.08 -43.42
N ILE A 8 53.51 -58.32 -43.92
CA ILE A 8 52.53 -57.47 -43.23
C ILE A 8 51.23 -58.27 -43.00
N ALA A 9 50.57 -58.07 -41.86
CA ALA A 9 49.09 -58.03 -41.76
C ALA A 9 48.66 -57.33 -40.45
N ALA A 10 47.98 -56.19 -40.61
CA ALA A 10 47.25 -55.43 -39.59
C ALA A 10 45.93 -56.17 -39.24
N CYS A 11 45.11 -55.87 -38.23
CA CYS A 11 44.88 -54.69 -37.38
C CYS A 11 43.91 -55.14 -36.26
N ILE A 12 43.92 -54.50 -35.08
CA ILE A 12 42.74 -53.99 -34.34
C ILE A 12 43.27 -53.31 -33.07
N LEU A 13 42.95 -52.02 -32.97
CA LEU A 13 43.36 -51.08 -31.91
C LEU A 13 42.42 -51.19 -30.70
N LEU A 14 43.00 -51.33 -29.51
CA LEU A 14 42.39 -51.00 -28.22
C LEU A 14 43.44 -50.26 -27.39
N SER A 15 43.39 -48.92 -27.40
CA SER A 15 44.31 -48.07 -26.65
C SER A 15 43.82 -47.86 -25.22
N MET A 16 44.60 -48.37 -24.25
CA MET A 16 44.44 -48.09 -22.83
C MET A 16 45.00 -46.71 -22.50
N SER A 17 44.21 -45.86 -21.85
CA SER A 17 44.65 -44.57 -21.32
C SER A 17 45.23 -44.74 -19.92
N VAL A 18 46.47 -44.25 -19.75
CA VAL A 18 47.19 -44.18 -18.48
C VAL A 18 46.73 -42.92 -17.73
N SER A 19 46.35 -43.08 -16.47
CA SER A 19 45.88 -42.00 -15.59
C SER A 19 47.06 -41.16 -15.09
N THR A 20 47.06 -39.87 -15.38
CA THR A 20 47.91 -38.88 -14.71
C THR A 20 47.11 -38.16 -13.63
N SER A 21 47.55 -38.30 -12.38
CA SER A 21 47.01 -37.61 -11.22
C SER A 21 47.44 -36.13 -11.22
N VAL A 22 46.49 -35.23 -11.47
CA VAL A 22 46.64 -33.78 -11.21
C VAL A 22 46.24 -33.54 -9.75
N ALA A 23 47.18 -33.04 -8.94
CA ALA A 23 46.88 -32.57 -7.60
C ALA A 23 45.99 -31.32 -7.71
N ILE A 24 44.72 -31.45 -7.32
CA ILE A 24 43.80 -30.32 -7.17
C ILE A 24 44.17 -29.64 -5.85
N ALA A 25 44.69 -28.41 -5.94
CA ALA A 25 44.82 -27.53 -4.79
C ALA A 25 43.44 -27.29 -4.17
N ALA A 26 43.31 -27.47 -2.86
CA ALA A 26 42.07 -27.19 -2.14
C ALA A 26 41.69 -25.71 -2.31
N PRO A 27 40.42 -25.39 -2.62
CA PRO A 27 39.98 -24.00 -2.71
C PRO A 27 40.05 -23.34 -1.33
N ASN A 28 40.70 -22.18 -1.25
CA ASN A 28 40.70 -21.31 -0.08
C ASN A 28 39.24 -20.96 0.29
N SER A 29 38.79 -21.40 1.45
CA SER A 29 37.40 -21.26 1.92
C SER A 29 37.07 -19.89 2.52
N ASN A 30 37.69 -18.81 2.05
CA ASN A 30 37.47 -17.44 2.55
C ASN A 30 37.06 -16.45 1.45
N GLU A 31 36.29 -16.91 0.47
CA GLU A 31 35.47 -16.01 -0.35
C GLU A 31 34.06 -15.96 0.24
N THR A 32 33.79 -14.94 1.06
CA THR A 32 32.44 -14.42 1.26
C THR A 32 31.94 -13.86 -0.08
N THR A 33 31.52 -14.76 -0.96
CA THR A 33 30.69 -14.41 -2.10
C THR A 33 29.31 -14.09 -1.55
N TYR A 34 29.07 -12.81 -1.25
CA TYR A 34 27.71 -12.29 -1.25
C TYR A 34 27.19 -12.44 -2.67
N LEU A 35 26.66 -13.62 -3.02
CA LEU A 35 25.78 -13.79 -4.17
C LEU A 35 24.51 -12.99 -3.85
N VAL A 36 24.57 -11.67 -3.94
CA VAL A 36 23.38 -10.83 -4.03
C VAL A 36 22.78 -11.15 -5.38
N ASN A 37 21.98 -12.21 -5.43
CA ASN A 37 21.16 -12.52 -6.58
C ASN A 37 20.30 -11.27 -6.84
N ARG A 38 20.52 -10.55 -7.94
CA ARG A 38 19.88 -9.26 -8.27
C ARG A 38 18.39 -9.43 -8.67
N GLY A 39 17.71 -10.36 -8.02
CA GLY A 39 16.37 -10.84 -8.36
C GLY A 39 16.39 -12.09 -9.25
N ASN A 40 15.25 -12.77 -9.30
CA ASN A 40 14.99 -13.88 -10.20
C ASN A 40 14.37 -13.33 -11.50
N PRO A 41 14.94 -13.47 -12.70
CA PRO A 41 14.39 -12.86 -13.92
C PRO A 41 12.98 -13.34 -14.27
N GLN A 42 12.57 -14.51 -13.76
CA GLN A 42 11.23 -15.02 -13.99
C GLN A 42 10.17 -14.40 -13.08
N LEU A 43 10.51 -13.77 -11.94
CA LEU A 43 9.59 -13.23 -10.91
C LEU A 43 8.13 -13.68 -11.06
N LYS A 44 7.86 -14.95 -10.76
CA LYS A 44 6.52 -15.54 -10.80
C LYS A 44 5.99 -15.77 -9.39
N VAL A 45 4.70 -15.51 -9.21
CA VAL A 45 3.92 -16.02 -8.07
C VAL A 45 2.72 -16.76 -8.62
N ASN A 46 2.50 -17.97 -8.09
CA ASN A 46 1.43 -18.86 -8.54
C ASN A 46 1.39 -19.06 -10.07
N GLY A 47 2.56 -19.15 -10.71
CA GLY A 47 2.69 -19.36 -12.15
C GLY A 47 2.54 -18.11 -13.03
N LYS A 48 2.17 -16.96 -12.47
CA LYS A 48 1.94 -15.70 -13.20
C LYS A 48 3.15 -14.77 -13.08
N TYR A 49 3.48 -14.06 -14.15
CA TYR A 49 4.47 -12.97 -14.11
C TYR A 49 3.88 -11.70 -13.48
N ILE A 50 4.72 -10.86 -12.89
CA ILE A 50 4.30 -9.56 -12.32
C ILE A 50 3.48 -8.73 -13.31
N ASP A 51 3.93 -8.60 -14.57
CA ASP A 51 3.20 -7.81 -15.57
C ASP A 51 1.82 -8.41 -15.92
N GLN A 52 1.68 -9.74 -15.80
CA GLN A 52 0.38 -10.41 -15.97
C GLN A 52 -0.55 -10.11 -14.78
N MET A 53 -0.03 -10.13 -13.55
CA MET A 53 -0.83 -9.77 -12.36
C MET A 53 -1.33 -8.32 -12.45
N ILE A 54 -0.48 -7.40 -12.89
CA ILE A 54 -0.88 -6.01 -13.11
C ILE A 54 -1.95 -5.91 -14.19
N ALA A 55 -1.78 -6.57 -15.34
CA ALA A 55 -2.78 -6.57 -16.41
C ALA A 55 -4.14 -7.14 -15.95
N GLU A 56 -4.14 -8.21 -15.18
CA GLU A 56 -5.35 -8.81 -14.59
C GLU A 56 -6.05 -7.86 -13.63
N VAL A 57 -5.30 -7.20 -12.74
CA VAL A 57 -5.87 -6.23 -11.79
C VAL A 57 -6.41 -4.99 -12.50
N MET A 58 -5.72 -4.51 -13.53
CA MET A 58 -6.19 -3.40 -14.36
C MET A 58 -7.49 -3.75 -15.08
N ALA A 59 -7.57 -4.94 -15.68
CA ALA A 59 -8.77 -5.41 -16.37
C ALA A 59 -9.93 -5.60 -15.38
N LYS A 60 -9.69 -6.30 -14.26
CA LYS A 60 -10.70 -6.57 -13.23
C LYS A 60 -11.30 -5.27 -12.67
N ASN A 61 -10.47 -4.28 -12.42
CA ASN A 61 -10.91 -3.02 -11.80
C ASN A 61 -11.21 -1.92 -12.82
N ASN A 62 -11.17 -2.19 -14.14
CA ASN A 62 -11.32 -1.20 -15.20
C ASN A 62 -10.46 0.05 -14.95
N LEU A 63 -9.15 -0.15 -14.74
CA LEU A 63 -8.20 0.91 -14.44
C LEU A 63 -7.72 1.58 -15.73
N PRO A 64 -7.81 2.91 -15.86
CA PRO A 64 -7.23 3.62 -17.00
C PRO A 64 -5.71 3.43 -17.06
N GLY A 65 -5.02 3.70 -15.95
CA GLY A 65 -3.58 3.61 -15.86
C GLY A 65 -3.07 3.32 -14.46
N LEU A 66 -1.82 2.87 -14.41
CA LEU A 66 -1.14 2.44 -13.20
C LEU A 66 0.37 2.64 -13.37
N SER A 67 1.07 2.97 -12.29
CA SER A 67 2.52 2.81 -12.20
C SER A 67 2.93 1.94 -11.02
N MET A 68 4.05 1.24 -11.17
CA MET A 68 4.61 0.37 -10.17
C MET A 68 6.10 0.64 -10.02
N ALA A 69 6.62 0.58 -8.80
CA ALA A 69 8.04 0.47 -8.50
C ALA A 69 8.27 -0.66 -7.48
N ILE A 70 9.24 -1.53 -7.77
CA ILE A 70 9.71 -2.56 -6.86
C ILE A 70 11.17 -2.32 -6.57
N VAL A 71 11.51 -2.03 -5.32
CA VAL A 71 12.89 -1.77 -4.91
C VAL A 71 13.40 -2.94 -4.08
N GLN A 72 14.48 -3.57 -4.54
CA GLN A 72 15.19 -4.60 -3.78
C GLN A 72 16.64 -4.19 -3.53
N ALA A 73 17.20 -4.45 -2.34
CA ALA A 73 18.63 -4.33 -2.07
C ALA A 73 19.46 -4.98 -3.21
N PRO A 74 20.41 -4.26 -3.85
CA PRO A 74 21.05 -3.00 -3.46
C PRO A 74 20.31 -1.70 -3.87
N TYR A 75 18.99 -1.65 -3.71
CA TYR A 75 18.09 -0.50 -3.92
C TYR A 75 17.95 -0.05 -5.38
N ILE A 76 17.97 -1.01 -6.30
CA ILE A 76 17.69 -0.73 -7.72
C ILE A 76 16.20 -0.97 -7.97
N PRO A 77 15.44 0.06 -8.42
CA PRO A 77 14.02 -0.11 -8.72
C PRO A 77 13.82 -0.87 -10.04
N ARG A 78 12.89 -1.84 -10.05
CA ARG A 78 12.13 -2.22 -11.24
C ARG A 78 10.88 -1.34 -11.29
N SER A 79 10.83 -0.41 -12.22
CA SER A 79 9.68 0.50 -12.39
C SER A 79 9.02 0.29 -13.76
N ALA A 80 7.69 0.41 -13.81
CA ALA A 80 6.93 0.35 -15.05
C ALA A 80 5.64 1.19 -14.95
N GLY A 81 5.21 1.72 -16.10
CA GLY A 81 3.90 2.35 -16.29
C GLY A 81 3.04 1.50 -17.22
N TYR A 82 1.74 1.46 -16.96
CA TYR A 82 0.77 0.63 -17.67
C TYR A 82 -0.50 1.44 -17.97
N GLY A 83 -1.04 1.31 -19.17
CA GLY A 83 -2.26 2.01 -19.58
C GLY A 83 -2.07 3.52 -19.75
N LEU A 84 -3.07 4.30 -19.38
CA LEU A 84 -3.19 5.73 -19.67
C LEU A 84 -3.12 6.60 -18.42
N ALA A 85 -2.24 7.62 -18.44
CA ALA A 85 -2.21 8.70 -17.46
C ALA A 85 -3.46 9.58 -17.56
N THR A 86 -4.03 9.72 -18.77
CA THR A 86 -5.31 10.40 -19.02
C THR A 86 -6.06 9.77 -20.19
N LEU A 87 -7.37 9.60 -20.02
CA LEU A 87 -8.31 9.14 -21.05
C LEU A 87 -8.63 10.22 -22.09
N THR A 88 -8.35 11.50 -21.81
CA THR A 88 -8.73 12.61 -22.72
C THR A 88 -7.78 12.74 -23.90
N ASN A 89 -6.49 12.42 -23.69
CA ASN A 89 -5.42 12.66 -24.65
C ASN A 89 -4.65 11.38 -25.03
N ASP A 90 -5.14 10.20 -24.62
CA ASP A 90 -4.47 8.90 -24.81
C ASP A 90 -2.98 8.88 -24.38
N GLU A 91 -2.65 9.61 -23.31
CA GLU A 91 -1.28 9.69 -22.81
C GLU A 91 -0.94 8.44 -22.02
N LEU A 92 0.21 7.82 -22.32
CA LEU A 92 0.66 6.61 -21.65
C LEU A 92 1.12 6.91 -20.22
N ALA A 93 0.73 6.05 -19.28
CA ALA A 93 1.34 6.03 -17.97
C ALA A 93 2.81 5.61 -18.08
N SER A 94 3.70 6.32 -17.38
CA SER A 94 5.14 6.08 -17.36
C SER A 94 5.69 5.98 -15.95
N THR A 95 6.98 5.70 -15.82
CA THR A 95 7.68 5.67 -14.52
C THR A 95 7.81 7.05 -13.86
N LYS A 96 7.59 8.13 -14.62
CA LYS A 96 7.64 9.52 -14.16
C LYS A 96 6.27 10.19 -14.03
N THR A 97 5.19 9.50 -14.41
CA THR A 97 3.83 9.99 -14.19
C THR A 97 3.61 10.24 -12.69
N MET A 98 3.10 11.42 -12.35
CA MET A 98 2.72 11.78 -11.00
C MET A 98 1.24 11.45 -10.76
N TRP A 99 0.97 10.87 -9.61
CA TRP A 99 -0.37 10.47 -9.16
C TRP A 99 -0.67 11.19 -7.84
N GLY A 100 -1.93 11.43 -7.53
CA GLY A 100 -2.30 11.85 -6.17
C GLY A 100 -2.03 10.70 -5.19
N ILE A 101 -1.13 10.90 -4.22
CA ILE A 101 -0.68 9.80 -3.33
C ILE A 101 -1.49 9.70 -2.04
N GLY A 102 -2.43 10.63 -1.85
CA GLY A 102 -3.41 10.59 -0.76
C GLY A 102 -2.74 10.34 0.60
N PRO A 103 -3.23 9.38 1.40
CA PRO A 103 -2.74 9.12 2.76
C PRO A 103 -1.23 8.89 2.90
N ILE A 104 -0.50 8.51 1.84
CA ILE A 104 0.98 8.42 1.90
C ILE A 104 1.61 9.74 2.37
N THR A 105 0.96 10.87 2.08
CA THR A 105 1.33 12.21 2.56
C THR A 105 1.47 12.30 4.09
N GLN A 106 0.71 11.52 4.86
CA GLN A 106 0.81 11.50 6.32
C GLN A 106 2.22 11.14 6.80
N ALA A 107 2.90 10.23 6.09
CA ALA A 107 4.26 9.83 6.41
C ALA A 107 5.25 11.00 6.17
N PHE A 108 5.05 11.81 5.12
CA PHE A 108 5.82 13.04 4.87
C PHE A 108 5.61 14.07 6.00
N THR A 109 4.37 14.25 6.44
CA THR A 109 4.03 15.13 7.56
C THR A 109 4.67 14.65 8.86
N ALA A 110 4.64 13.34 9.15
CA ALA A 110 5.30 12.77 10.32
C ALA A 110 6.82 13.01 10.30
N VAL A 111 7.46 12.88 9.13
CA VAL A 111 8.88 13.22 8.97
C VAL A 111 9.14 14.69 9.23
N ALA A 112 8.30 15.59 8.73
CA ALA A 112 8.44 17.03 9.00
C ALA A 112 8.31 17.35 10.50
N VAL A 113 7.38 16.69 11.20
CA VAL A 113 7.26 16.76 12.66
C VAL A 113 8.55 16.31 13.33
N MET A 114 9.10 15.14 12.97
CA MET A 114 10.34 14.64 13.55
C MET A 114 11.54 15.56 13.26
N GLN A 115 11.65 16.09 12.05
CA GLN A 115 12.69 17.07 11.69
C GLN A 115 12.64 18.34 12.55
N LEU A 116 11.44 18.79 12.93
CA LEU A 116 11.28 19.94 13.83
C LEU A 116 11.53 19.58 15.30
N VAL A 117 11.28 18.33 15.69
CA VAL A 117 11.69 17.81 17.00
C VAL A 117 13.22 17.77 17.12
N GLU A 118 13.93 17.30 16.09
CA GLU A 118 15.40 17.32 16.05
C GLU A 118 15.97 18.73 16.12
N GLN A 119 15.26 19.71 15.54
CA GLN A 119 15.62 21.13 15.62
C GLN A 119 15.27 21.78 16.97
N GLY A 120 14.64 21.05 17.91
CA GLY A 120 14.19 21.58 19.20
C GLY A 120 13.02 22.56 19.11
N LYS A 121 12.37 22.68 17.94
CA LYS A 121 11.27 23.62 17.70
C LYS A 121 9.91 23.03 18.08
N LEU A 122 9.78 21.71 18.05
CA LEU A 122 8.54 20.99 18.32
C LEU A 122 8.81 19.87 19.34
N ASN A 123 7.80 19.50 20.12
CA ASN A 123 7.86 18.38 21.06
C ASN A 123 6.59 17.55 20.96
N LEU A 124 6.75 16.23 20.81
CA LEU A 124 5.65 15.30 20.60
C LEU A 124 4.62 15.28 21.74
N ASN A 125 5.05 15.54 22.98
CA ASN A 125 4.21 15.50 24.17
C ASN A 125 3.60 16.85 24.54
N ASN A 126 3.99 17.93 23.84
CA ASN A 126 3.36 19.23 24.08
C ASN A 126 1.97 19.28 23.42
N PRO A 127 1.02 20.00 24.04
CA PRO A 127 -0.28 20.23 23.43
C PRO A 127 -0.15 21.05 22.14
N VAL A 128 -0.99 20.73 21.15
CA VAL A 128 -1.02 21.44 19.85
C VAL A 128 -1.39 22.92 20.01
N SER A 129 -2.19 23.26 21.02
CA SER A 129 -2.58 24.64 21.37
C SER A 129 -1.39 25.55 21.71
N LYS A 130 -0.24 24.97 22.12
CA LYS A 130 1.01 25.72 22.31
C LYS A 130 1.57 26.27 20.99
N TYR A 131 1.28 25.59 19.88
CA TYR A 131 1.80 25.91 18.55
C TYR A 131 0.77 26.60 17.67
N ILE A 132 -0.52 26.46 17.98
CA ILE A 132 -1.62 27.06 17.23
C ILE A 132 -2.54 27.82 18.20
N PRO A 133 -2.47 29.16 18.24
CA PRO A 133 -3.36 29.95 19.08
C PRO A 133 -4.80 29.91 18.56
N GLY A 134 -5.78 30.04 19.46
CA GLY A 134 -7.20 30.17 19.09
C GLY A 134 -7.96 28.87 18.83
N LEU A 135 -7.36 27.71 19.15
CA LEU A 135 -8.06 26.42 19.09
C LEU A 135 -9.15 26.31 20.18
N PRO A 136 -10.21 25.49 19.95
CA PRO A 136 -11.23 25.19 20.95
C PRO A 136 -10.64 24.66 22.27
N GLU A 137 -11.24 25.02 23.40
CA GLU A 137 -10.80 24.59 24.74
C GLU A 137 -10.74 23.06 24.88
N SER A 138 -11.70 22.36 24.28
CA SER A 138 -11.74 20.89 24.27
C SER A 138 -10.52 20.25 23.60
N TRP A 139 -9.79 20.99 22.76
CA TRP A 139 -8.60 20.50 22.05
C TRP A 139 -7.29 20.91 22.72
N HIS A 140 -7.32 21.73 23.78
CA HIS A 140 -6.12 22.33 24.38
C HIS A 140 -5.15 21.33 24.98
N ASN A 141 -5.61 20.14 25.34
CA ASN A 141 -4.80 19.08 25.95
C ASN A 141 -4.41 17.96 24.96
N ILE A 142 -4.72 18.12 23.68
CA ILE A 142 -4.38 17.16 22.63
C ILE A 142 -2.93 17.41 22.21
N THR A 143 -2.10 16.38 22.31
CA THR A 143 -0.66 16.45 21.99
C THR A 143 -0.39 16.23 20.51
N ILE A 144 0.80 16.65 20.04
CA ILE A 144 1.26 16.36 18.68
C ILE A 144 1.27 14.85 18.41
N LEU A 145 1.73 14.05 19.36
CA LEU A 145 1.76 12.60 19.23
C LEU A 145 0.34 12.02 19.04
N GLU A 146 -0.64 12.53 19.78
CA GLU A 146 -2.03 12.06 19.66
C GLU A 146 -2.64 12.39 18.30
N LEU A 147 -2.27 13.52 17.68
CA LEU A 147 -2.66 13.84 16.30
C LEU A 147 -2.02 12.84 15.31
N MET A 148 -0.72 12.56 15.44
CA MET A 148 -0.03 11.57 14.59
C MET A 148 -0.61 10.15 14.71
N GLN A 149 -1.12 9.82 15.89
CA GLN A 149 -1.71 8.52 16.20
C GLN A 149 -3.19 8.41 15.82
N HIS A 150 -3.81 9.50 15.33
CA HIS A 150 -5.27 9.58 15.17
C HIS A 150 -6.05 9.27 16.46
N SER A 151 -5.46 9.57 17.62
CA SER A 151 -6.05 9.34 18.93
C SER A 151 -6.56 10.62 19.58
N SER A 152 -6.75 11.68 18.80
CA SER A 152 -7.21 12.99 19.27
C SER A 152 -8.70 13.00 19.67
N GLY A 153 -9.51 12.17 19.01
CA GLY A 153 -10.98 12.24 19.07
C GLY A 153 -11.58 13.40 18.28
N ILE A 154 -10.78 14.17 17.52
CA ILE A 154 -11.26 15.31 16.74
C ILE A 154 -12.00 14.80 15.50
N PRO A 155 -13.25 15.23 15.26
CA PRO A 155 -14.02 14.79 14.12
C PRO A 155 -13.34 15.11 12.78
N ASP A 156 -13.51 14.21 11.80
CA ASP A 156 -12.97 14.40 10.46
C ASP A 156 -13.81 15.42 9.66
N PHE A 157 -13.18 16.53 9.23
CA PHE A 157 -13.86 17.58 8.47
C PHE A 157 -14.57 17.08 7.20
N ARG A 158 -14.12 15.96 6.61
CA ARG A 158 -14.69 15.37 5.40
C ARG A 158 -16.14 14.92 5.61
N SER A 159 -16.51 14.64 6.86
CA SER A 159 -17.87 14.25 7.26
C SER A 159 -18.79 15.45 7.56
N PHE A 160 -18.28 16.68 7.53
CA PHE A 160 -19.02 17.88 7.98
C PHE A 160 -19.02 19.01 6.94
N GLY A 161 -19.74 18.81 5.84
CA GLY A 161 -20.00 19.88 4.86
C GLY A 161 -18.81 20.23 3.95
N TYR A 162 -17.75 19.40 3.98
CA TYR A 162 -16.67 19.44 3.02
C TYR A 162 -17.20 19.22 1.60
N LYS A 163 -16.77 20.05 0.67
CA LYS A 163 -17.09 19.93 -0.76
C LYS A 163 -15.81 19.82 -1.55
N GLN A 164 -15.56 18.65 -2.11
CA GLN A 164 -14.33 18.33 -2.85
C GLN A 164 -13.97 19.34 -3.95
N ALA A 165 -14.97 19.91 -4.63
CA ALA A 165 -14.77 20.89 -5.71
C ALA A 165 -14.51 22.34 -5.23
N GLN A 166 -14.71 22.64 -3.95
CA GLN A 166 -14.49 23.97 -3.38
C GLN A 166 -13.07 24.07 -2.83
N LYS A 167 -12.39 25.21 -3.02
CA LYS A 167 -11.08 25.45 -2.39
C LYS A 167 -11.23 25.90 -0.94
N TYR A 168 -10.43 25.35 -0.05
CA TYR A 168 -10.38 25.72 1.36
C TYR A 168 -8.97 26.13 1.80
N THR A 169 -8.88 27.01 2.79
CA THR A 169 -7.66 27.16 3.60
C THR A 169 -7.66 26.15 4.76
N PRO A 170 -6.49 25.81 5.35
CA PRO A 170 -6.43 24.95 6.53
C PRO A 170 -7.36 25.41 7.68
N ALA A 171 -7.42 26.72 7.94
CA ALA A 171 -8.32 27.27 8.95
C ALA A 171 -9.80 27.05 8.62
N GLN A 172 -10.20 27.18 7.35
CA GLN A 172 -11.58 26.92 6.92
C GLN A 172 -11.96 25.44 7.08
N LEU A 173 -11.03 24.51 6.88
CA LEU A 173 -11.28 23.08 7.13
C LEU A 173 -11.48 22.80 8.63
N VAL A 174 -10.66 23.41 9.49
CA VAL A 174 -10.83 23.33 10.95
C VAL A 174 -12.17 23.93 11.39
N ASP A 175 -12.61 25.03 10.77
CA ASP A 175 -13.88 25.68 11.07
C ASP A 175 -15.12 24.78 10.84
N LEU A 176 -15.02 23.78 9.95
CA LEU A 176 -16.11 22.82 9.71
C LEU A 176 -16.41 21.94 10.95
N VAL A 177 -15.42 21.73 11.82
CA VAL A 177 -15.50 20.79 12.93
C VAL A 177 -15.21 21.40 14.31
N LYS A 178 -14.70 22.63 14.39
CA LYS A 178 -14.30 23.27 15.67
C LYS A 178 -15.38 23.34 16.76
N ASN A 179 -16.67 23.30 16.35
CA ASN A 179 -17.82 23.37 17.25
C ASN A 179 -18.45 21.99 17.51
N LYS A 180 -17.84 20.91 17.04
CA LYS A 180 -18.32 19.54 17.24
C LYS A 180 -17.67 18.93 18.49
N PRO A 181 -18.38 18.06 19.22
CA PRO A 181 -17.78 17.34 20.34
C PRO A 181 -16.68 16.39 19.84
N LEU A 182 -15.74 16.05 20.72
CA LEU A 182 -14.83 14.94 20.46
C LEU A 182 -15.62 13.64 20.38
N GLU A 183 -15.24 12.76 19.47
CA GLU A 183 -15.89 11.45 19.28
C GLU A 183 -15.55 10.48 20.42
N PHE A 184 -14.37 10.65 21.01
CA PHE A 184 -13.90 9.95 22.20
C PHE A 184 -12.86 10.79 22.93
N LYS A 185 -12.49 10.39 24.15
CA LYS A 185 -11.46 11.07 24.92
C LYS A 185 -10.09 10.88 24.28
N ASN A 186 -9.31 11.95 24.14
CA ASN A 186 -7.98 11.86 23.53
C ASN A 186 -7.07 10.84 24.24
N GLY A 187 -6.35 10.05 23.45
CA GLY A 187 -5.45 8.99 23.90
C GLY A 187 -6.14 7.74 24.44
N THR A 188 -7.47 7.57 24.28
CA THR A 188 -8.17 6.33 24.71
C THR A 188 -8.59 5.42 23.57
N ASP A 189 -8.80 5.97 22.38
CA ASP A 189 -9.10 5.20 21.17
C ASP A 189 -8.50 5.87 19.94
N ILE A 190 -8.78 5.34 18.77
CA ILE A 190 -8.37 5.92 17.48
C ILE A 190 -9.53 6.02 16.49
N ASN A 191 -9.53 7.10 15.72
CA ASN A 191 -10.36 7.24 14.52
C ASN A 191 -9.61 8.12 13.52
N ALA A 192 -9.38 7.62 12.30
CA ALA A 192 -8.65 8.35 11.27
C ALA A 192 -9.35 9.67 10.96
N SER A 193 -8.67 10.78 11.20
CA SER A 193 -9.21 12.12 11.02
C SER A 193 -8.25 12.97 10.21
N ALA A 194 -8.69 13.41 9.03
CA ALA A 194 -7.90 14.33 8.23
C ALA A 194 -7.62 15.65 8.97
N THR A 195 -8.51 16.05 9.88
CA THR A 195 -8.34 17.23 10.74
C THR A 195 -7.06 17.16 11.57
N ASP A 196 -6.65 15.97 12.03
CA ASP A 196 -5.42 15.81 12.82
C ASP A 196 -4.19 16.29 12.04
N PHE A 197 -4.11 15.91 10.77
CA PHE A 197 -3.00 16.27 9.90
C PHE A 197 -3.08 17.71 9.40
N ILE A 198 -4.28 18.28 9.26
CA ILE A 198 -4.42 19.74 9.05
C ILE A 198 -3.78 20.50 10.23
N LEU A 199 -4.06 20.09 11.47
CA LEU A 199 -3.45 20.69 12.65
C LEU A 199 -1.94 20.45 12.71
N LEU A 200 -1.43 19.28 12.34
CA LEU A 200 0.02 19.04 12.25
C LEU A 200 0.68 19.96 11.22
N GLY A 201 0.08 20.13 10.04
CA GLY A 201 0.57 21.05 9.02
C GLY A 201 0.61 22.51 9.51
N MET A 202 -0.47 22.99 10.14
CA MET A 202 -0.53 24.33 10.74
C MET A 202 0.52 24.52 11.85
N ALA A 203 0.76 23.50 12.67
CA ALA A 203 1.80 23.54 13.71
C ALA A 203 3.20 23.63 13.08
N ILE A 204 3.47 22.86 12.01
CA ILE A 204 4.72 22.94 11.22
C ILE A 204 4.92 24.35 10.69
N GLU A 205 3.89 24.98 10.11
CA GLU A 205 3.99 26.35 9.58
C GLU A 205 4.35 27.36 10.66
N ASN A 206 3.61 27.33 11.78
CA ASN A 206 3.80 28.30 12.86
C ASN A 206 5.19 28.20 13.51
N VAL A 207 5.73 26.99 13.69
CA VAL A 207 7.05 26.83 14.35
C VAL A 207 8.22 26.97 13.38
N SER A 208 8.02 26.68 12.09
CA SER A 208 9.07 26.78 11.09
C SER A 208 9.18 28.18 10.47
N GLY A 209 8.06 28.92 10.41
CA GLY A 209 7.94 30.17 9.66
C GLY A 209 7.88 29.97 8.14
N MET A 210 7.70 28.74 7.67
CA MET A 210 7.57 28.38 6.25
C MET A 210 6.16 27.85 5.98
N HIS A 211 5.66 27.98 4.75
CA HIS A 211 4.50 27.20 4.34
C HIS A 211 4.83 25.71 4.41
N TYR A 212 3.85 24.88 4.76
CA TYR A 212 4.04 23.45 4.95
C TYR A 212 4.60 22.79 3.70
N GLU A 213 4.06 23.13 2.53
CA GLU A 213 4.53 22.54 1.27
C GLU A 213 5.99 22.90 1.01
N ASP A 214 6.37 24.15 1.26
CA ASP A 214 7.73 24.66 1.05
C ASP A 214 8.71 24.00 2.04
N PHE A 215 8.26 23.70 3.26
CA PHE A 215 9.04 22.95 4.24
C PHE A 215 9.31 21.52 3.75
N VAL A 216 8.27 20.79 3.31
CA VAL A 216 8.42 19.43 2.78
C VAL A 216 9.32 19.42 1.54
N ILE A 217 9.15 20.39 0.64
CA ILE A 217 10.00 20.53 -0.54
C ILE A 217 11.47 20.66 -0.14
N LYS A 218 11.78 21.64 0.72
CA LYS A 218 13.15 21.95 1.12
C LYS A 218 13.84 20.85 1.92
N TYR A 219 13.13 20.19 2.82
CA TYR A 219 13.74 19.26 3.79
C TYR A 219 13.57 17.78 3.44
N GLN A 220 12.79 17.43 2.41
CA GLN A 220 12.55 16.04 2.03
C GLN A 220 12.68 15.79 0.51
N ILE A 221 12.14 16.68 -0.33
CA ILE A 221 12.11 16.48 -1.79
C ILE A 221 13.44 16.89 -2.43
N GLU A 222 13.91 18.12 -2.19
CA GLU A 222 15.15 18.65 -2.75
C GLU A 222 16.40 17.83 -2.34
N PRO A 223 16.59 17.45 -1.06
CA PRO A 223 17.79 16.72 -0.65
C PRO A 223 17.91 15.32 -1.27
N LEU A 224 16.78 14.73 -1.68
CA LEU A 224 16.72 13.43 -2.34
C LEU A 224 16.60 13.53 -3.87
N GLY A 225 16.50 14.75 -4.41
CA GLY A 225 16.36 14.98 -5.85
C GLY A 225 15.08 14.36 -6.45
N LEU A 226 13.97 14.38 -5.70
CA LEU A 226 12.70 13.79 -6.13
C LEU A 226 11.99 14.70 -7.14
N GLN A 227 12.33 14.54 -8.42
CA GLN A 227 11.86 15.41 -9.50
C GLN A 227 10.38 15.23 -9.83
N SER A 228 9.83 14.05 -9.59
CA SER A 228 8.42 13.71 -9.83
C SER A 228 7.64 13.67 -8.52
N THR A 229 7.96 14.54 -7.55
CA THR A 229 7.23 14.71 -6.29
C THR A 229 6.98 16.20 -6.04
N GLN A 230 5.71 16.59 -5.89
CA GLN A 230 5.33 18.00 -5.66
C GLN A 230 3.90 18.14 -5.14
N PHE A 231 3.48 19.37 -4.89
CA PHE A 231 2.09 19.72 -4.59
C PHE A 231 1.36 20.23 -5.83
N ALA A 232 0.03 20.11 -5.85
CA ALA A 232 -0.80 20.52 -6.99
C ALA A 232 -0.58 21.99 -7.37
N LYS A 233 -0.37 22.88 -6.39
CA LYS A 233 -0.09 24.31 -6.61
C LYS A 233 1.15 24.59 -7.46
N ASP A 234 2.12 23.67 -7.47
CA ASP A 234 3.40 23.86 -8.16
C ASP A 234 3.38 23.36 -9.61
N MET A 235 2.43 22.49 -9.96
CA MET A 235 2.32 21.89 -11.29
C MET A 235 2.36 22.90 -12.44
N PRO A 236 1.70 24.09 -12.37
CA PRO A 236 1.77 25.08 -13.46
C PRO A 236 3.19 25.58 -13.77
N THR A 237 4.12 25.43 -12.83
CA THR A 237 5.51 25.94 -12.96
C THR A 237 6.55 24.84 -13.10
N LYS A 238 6.27 23.63 -12.59
CA LYS A 238 7.21 22.51 -12.49
C LYS A 238 6.82 21.28 -13.32
N ALA A 239 5.54 21.15 -13.72
CA ALA A 239 5.13 20.10 -14.63
C ALA A 239 5.36 20.55 -16.07
N TYR A 240 5.99 19.68 -16.84
CA TYR A 240 6.30 19.93 -18.24
C TYR A 240 5.68 18.80 -19.02
N LEU A 241 4.58 19.13 -19.69
CA LEU A 241 3.87 18.21 -20.55
C LEU A 241 4.42 18.37 -21.95
N ASP A 242 4.78 17.26 -22.60
CA ASP A 242 5.07 17.27 -24.03
C ASP A 242 3.77 17.40 -24.84
N ARG A 243 3.16 18.58 -24.80
CA ARG A 243 1.84 18.86 -25.40
C ARG A 243 1.82 20.09 -26.28
N PRO A 244 2.18 19.93 -27.56
CA PRO A 244 1.84 20.91 -28.55
C PRO A 244 0.79 20.41 -29.54
N THR A 245 -0.03 21.33 -30.04
CA THR A 245 -0.68 21.16 -31.34
C THR A 245 0.43 20.98 -32.38
N PRO A 246 0.41 19.93 -33.23
CA PRO A 246 1.40 19.77 -34.29
C PRO A 246 1.36 20.96 -35.24
N ASP A 247 2.32 21.88 -35.13
CA ASP A 247 2.47 23.01 -36.02
C ASP A 247 3.80 22.89 -36.79
N LYS A 248 3.70 22.95 -38.12
CA LYS A 248 4.86 22.90 -39.04
C LYS A 248 5.81 24.09 -38.85
N GLN A 249 5.38 25.19 -38.24
CA GLN A 249 6.23 26.35 -37.95
C GLN A 249 6.98 26.28 -36.61
N HIS A 250 6.56 25.40 -35.69
CA HIS A 250 7.15 25.28 -34.36
C HIS A 250 7.83 23.92 -34.20
N ASN A 251 9.13 23.83 -34.52
CA ASN A 251 9.91 22.61 -34.30
C ASN A 251 10.14 22.37 -32.79
N GLN A 252 9.21 21.64 -32.16
CA GLN A 252 9.20 21.27 -30.74
C GLN A 252 10.47 20.52 -30.32
N HIS A 253 11.08 19.76 -31.25
CA HIS A 253 12.36 19.10 -30.97
C HIS A 253 13.49 20.09 -30.66
N ALA A 254 13.34 21.37 -31.00
CA ALA A 254 14.28 22.40 -30.55
C ALA A 254 14.29 22.53 -29.02
N LYS A 255 13.13 22.39 -28.34
CA LYS A 255 13.05 22.45 -26.87
C LYS A 255 13.75 21.27 -26.22
N PHE A 256 13.59 20.05 -26.72
CA PHE A 256 14.36 18.88 -26.25
C PHE A 256 15.88 19.07 -26.36
N LYS A 257 16.34 19.95 -27.27
CA LYS A 257 17.77 20.22 -27.44
C LYS A 257 18.28 21.40 -26.63
N ALA A 258 17.41 22.20 -26.03
CA ALA A 258 17.76 23.47 -25.40
C ALA A 258 17.27 23.59 -23.94
N GLU A 259 16.29 22.79 -23.53
CA GLU A 259 15.60 22.93 -22.25
C GLU A 259 15.57 21.58 -21.52
N ILE A 260 16.28 21.51 -20.37
CA ILE A 260 16.40 20.29 -19.54
C ILE A 260 15.03 19.73 -19.15
N ALA A 261 14.08 20.62 -18.86
CA ALA A 261 12.72 20.28 -18.45
C ALA A 261 11.96 19.42 -19.48
N TYR A 262 12.25 19.57 -20.78
CA TYR A 262 11.62 18.76 -21.82
C TYR A 262 12.40 17.46 -22.09
N ILE A 263 13.70 17.39 -21.75
CA ILE A 263 14.48 16.15 -21.84
C ILE A 263 14.02 15.12 -20.79
N ASN A 264 13.58 15.61 -19.63
CA ASN A 264 13.13 14.79 -18.52
C ASN A 264 11.82 15.39 -17.94
N PRO A 265 10.70 15.23 -18.67
CA PRO A 265 9.43 15.84 -18.31
C PRO A 265 8.83 15.19 -17.06
N VAL A 266 7.95 15.95 -16.41
CA VAL A 266 7.19 15.51 -15.25
C VAL A 266 5.72 15.76 -15.53
N GLU A 267 4.92 14.70 -15.53
CA GLU A 267 3.56 14.74 -16.08
C GLU A 267 2.54 14.26 -15.04
N PRO A 268 1.55 15.09 -14.65
CA PRO A 268 0.47 14.66 -13.77
C PRO A 268 -0.56 13.82 -14.53
N ALA A 269 -1.00 12.71 -13.92
CA ALA A 269 -2.15 11.95 -14.37
C ALA A 269 -3.48 12.69 -14.07
N THR A 270 -4.52 12.36 -14.83
CA THR A 270 -5.90 12.71 -14.50
C THR A 270 -6.49 11.62 -13.62
N GLY A 271 -7.05 11.97 -12.45
CA GLY A 271 -7.73 11.02 -11.58
C GLY A 271 -9.18 10.78 -12.01
N TYR A 272 -9.72 9.59 -11.74
CA TYR A 272 -11.08 9.22 -12.14
C TYR A 272 -11.91 8.61 -11.02
N VAL A 273 -13.20 8.96 -10.98
CA VAL A 273 -14.23 8.32 -10.15
C VAL A 273 -15.20 7.54 -11.02
N ALA A 274 -15.71 6.43 -10.50
CA ALA A 274 -16.72 5.64 -11.19
C ALA A 274 -18.10 6.32 -11.09
N ALA A 275 -18.73 6.56 -12.25
CA ALA A 275 -20.09 7.03 -12.38
C ALA A 275 -20.89 5.98 -13.19
N GLY A 276 -21.37 4.95 -12.50
CA GLY A 276 -21.90 3.76 -13.14
C GLY A 276 -20.80 3.01 -13.91
N GLU A 277 -21.02 2.76 -15.20
CA GLU A 277 -20.03 2.11 -16.08
C GLU A 277 -19.00 3.10 -16.65
N LYS A 278 -19.16 4.40 -16.42
CA LYS A 278 -18.27 5.45 -16.94
C LYS A 278 -17.28 5.91 -15.88
N LEU A 279 -16.21 6.54 -16.35
CA LEU A 279 -15.22 7.21 -15.52
C LEU A 279 -15.32 8.72 -15.73
N GLU A 280 -15.45 9.46 -14.65
CA GLU A 280 -15.49 10.92 -14.67
C GLU A 280 -14.18 11.50 -14.14
N PRO A 281 -13.57 12.47 -14.84
CA PRO A 281 -12.30 13.05 -14.41
C PRO A 281 -12.50 13.93 -13.17
N VAL A 282 -11.52 13.89 -12.28
CA VAL A 282 -11.50 14.66 -11.03
C VAL A 282 -10.45 15.76 -11.12
N SER A 283 -10.82 16.97 -10.72
CA SER A 283 -9.90 18.10 -10.67
C SER A 283 -8.79 17.88 -9.64
N ALA A 284 -7.55 18.19 -9.99
CA ALA A 284 -6.40 18.12 -9.09
C ALA A 284 -6.57 18.98 -7.81
N ILE A 285 -7.39 20.04 -7.87
CA ILE A 285 -7.74 20.89 -6.70
C ILE A 285 -8.34 20.06 -5.56
N ALA A 286 -9.03 18.97 -5.88
CA ALA A 286 -9.60 18.08 -4.87
C ALA A 286 -8.54 17.49 -3.93
N THR A 287 -7.33 17.24 -4.45
CA THR A 287 -6.20 16.75 -3.67
C THR A 287 -5.56 17.88 -2.83
N ASP A 288 -5.52 19.12 -3.36
CA ASP A 288 -4.97 20.30 -2.69
C ASP A 288 -5.61 20.55 -1.32
N ASN A 289 -6.94 20.36 -1.23
CA ASN A 289 -7.69 20.50 0.02
C ASN A 289 -7.29 19.51 1.12
N LEU A 290 -6.66 18.38 0.78
CA LEU A 290 -6.18 17.43 1.79
C LEU A 290 -4.85 17.88 2.42
N TYR A 291 -4.14 18.87 1.84
CA TYR A 291 -3.00 19.54 2.47
C TYR A 291 -1.99 18.54 3.09
N ALA A 292 -1.67 18.66 4.38
CA ALA A 292 -0.75 17.78 5.10
C ALA A 292 -1.30 16.36 5.40
N TYR A 293 -2.58 16.07 5.09
CA TYR A 293 -3.14 14.72 5.16
C TYR A 293 -2.97 13.94 3.85
N GLY A 294 -3.05 14.63 2.70
CA GLY A 294 -3.16 13.94 1.41
C GLY A 294 -2.81 14.74 0.16
N GLY A 295 -2.21 15.92 0.30
CA GLY A 295 -2.01 16.89 -0.79
C GLY A 295 -0.82 16.64 -1.71
N LEU A 296 0.06 15.67 -1.41
CA LEU A 296 1.21 15.39 -2.27
C LEU A 296 0.81 14.60 -3.53
N TRP A 297 1.59 14.84 -4.56
CA TRP A 297 1.64 14.06 -5.79
C TRP A 297 3.04 13.48 -5.95
N SER A 298 3.12 12.23 -6.41
CA SER A 298 4.41 11.61 -6.68
C SER A 298 4.35 10.52 -7.74
N SER A 299 5.51 10.16 -8.31
CA SER A 299 5.70 8.90 -9.03
C SER A 299 5.99 7.74 -8.06
N ALA A 300 5.76 6.50 -8.49
CA ALA A 300 6.05 5.31 -7.69
C ALA A 300 7.55 5.18 -7.37
N GLU A 301 8.42 5.61 -8.29
CA GLU A 301 9.86 5.57 -8.12
C GLU A 301 10.34 6.56 -7.05
N ASP A 302 9.83 7.80 -7.06
CA ASP A 302 10.27 8.83 -6.13
C ASP A 302 9.74 8.61 -4.70
N ILE A 303 8.52 8.06 -4.54
CA ILE A 303 8.04 7.58 -3.23
C ILE A 303 8.98 6.52 -2.69
N SER A 304 9.41 5.58 -3.53
CA SER A 304 10.30 4.50 -3.10
C SER A 304 11.67 5.04 -2.67
N LYS A 305 12.20 6.07 -3.35
CA LYS A 305 13.44 6.76 -2.93
C LYS A 305 13.27 7.54 -1.63
N TRP A 306 12.15 8.24 -1.47
CA TRP A 306 11.81 8.93 -0.23
C TRP A 306 11.76 7.97 0.95
N ASP A 307 11.07 6.85 0.76
CA ASP A 307 10.98 5.77 1.74
C ASP A 307 12.40 5.28 2.10
N ILE A 308 13.28 5.01 1.14
CA ILE A 308 14.71 4.66 1.40
C ILE A 308 15.41 5.71 2.27
N GLY A 309 15.21 7.00 1.96
CA GLY A 309 15.73 8.11 2.75
C GLY A 309 15.24 8.12 4.21
N LEU A 310 14.00 7.66 4.46
CA LEU A 310 13.42 7.55 5.80
C LEU A 310 13.92 6.33 6.57
N ALA A 311 14.22 5.20 5.90
CA ALA A 311 14.84 4.05 6.57
C ALA A 311 16.22 4.41 7.13
N GLY A 312 16.97 5.23 6.38
CA GLY A 312 18.28 5.73 6.77
C GLY A 312 18.22 6.96 7.67
N SER A 313 19.37 7.60 7.84
CA SER A 313 19.51 8.84 8.61
C SER A 313 19.38 10.10 7.75
N THR A 314 18.93 9.97 6.49
CA THR A 314 18.91 11.08 5.53
C THR A 314 17.79 12.07 5.84
N LEU A 315 16.58 11.56 6.10
CA LEU A 315 15.41 12.40 6.38
C LEU A 315 15.25 12.71 7.88
N VAL A 316 15.46 11.72 8.74
CA VAL A 316 15.43 11.84 10.21
C VAL A 316 16.71 11.20 10.72
N LYS A 317 17.55 11.94 11.43
CA LYS A 317 18.89 11.50 11.87
C LYS A 317 18.82 10.65 13.13
N ASP A 318 17.97 11.02 14.08
CA ASP A 318 17.75 10.32 15.34
C ASP A 318 16.97 9.03 15.11
N LYS A 319 17.59 7.90 15.48
CA LYS A 319 16.97 6.58 15.38
C LYS A 319 15.72 6.48 16.24
N GLN A 320 15.70 7.08 17.43
CA GLN A 320 14.55 6.98 18.34
C GLN A 320 13.31 7.64 17.74
N LEU A 321 13.48 8.74 17.00
CA LEU A 321 12.38 9.40 16.30
C LEU A 321 11.89 8.57 15.10
N ARG A 322 12.80 7.92 14.37
CA ARG A 322 12.40 6.96 13.31
C ARG A 322 11.64 5.77 13.88
N ASP A 323 12.10 5.23 15.00
CA ASP A 323 11.46 4.09 15.66
C ASP A 323 10.02 4.42 16.07
N ILE A 324 9.71 5.68 16.43
CA ILE A 324 8.33 6.12 16.71
C ILE A 324 7.45 6.00 15.46
N ILE A 325 7.93 6.46 14.29
CA ILE A 325 7.17 6.36 13.03
C ILE A 325 6.93 4.89 12.65
N TYR A 326 7.91 4.01 12.91
CA TYR A 326 7.88 2.60 12.52
C TYR A 326 7.39 1.63 13.60
N SER A 327 6.71 2.13 14.64
CA SER A 327 6.18 1.29 15.71
C SER A 327 4.67 1.45 15.89
N PRO A 328 3.95 0.37 16.28
CA PRO A 328 2.57 0.46 16.74
C PRO A 328 2.39 1.54 17.81
N ALA A 329 1.34 2.35 17.67
CA ALA A 329 0.99 3.36 18.67
C ALA A 329 0.58 2.71 20.00
N LYS A 330 1.16 3.20 21.10
CA LYS A 330 0.71 2.88 22.45
C LYS A 330 -0.08 4.05 23.00
N LEU A 331 -1.39 3.84 23.20
CA LEU A 331 -2.30 4.85 23.72
C LEU A 331 -2.14 5.05 25.23
N LYS A 332 -2.70 6.14 25.78
CA LYS A 332 -2.59 6.48 27.21
C LYS A 332 -3.23 5.44 28.13
N ASN A 333 -4.25 4.72 27.65
CA ASN A 333 -4.88 3.62 28.39
C ASN A 333 -4.14 2.27 28.27
N GLY A 334 -3.00 2.24 27.58
CA GLY A 334 -2.22 1.02 27.36
C GLY A 334 -2.66 0.17 26.16
N LYS A 335 -3.74 0.54 25.46
CA LYS A 335 -4.14 -0.09 24.19
C LYS A 335 -3.01 0.09 23.18
N VAL A 336 -2.63 -1.00 22.51
CA VAL A 336 -1.69 -0.98 21.40
C VAL A 336 -2.47 -1.02 20.11
N VAL A 337 -2.24 -0.03 19.25
CA VAL A 337 -2.85 0.08 17.94
C VAL A 337 -1.78 -0.19 16.90
N PRO A 338 -1.98 -1.12 15.96
CA PRO A 338 -1.01 -1.51 14.95
C PRO A 338 -0.92 -0.46 13.82
N ALA A 339 -0.84 0.82 14.15
CA ALA A 339 -0.69 1.90 13.19
C ALA A 339 -0.04 3.16 13.78
N MET A 340 0.55 4.00 12.93
CA MET A 340 1.15 5.30 13.25
C MET A 340 1.26 6.18 12.00
N ALA A 341 0.69 7.37 12.00
CA ALA A 341 0.80 8.36 10.93
C ALA A 341 0.63 7.79 9.50
N GLY A 342 -0.48 7.06 9.30
CA GLY A 342 -0.82 6.39 8.04
C GLY A 342 -0.17 5.01 7.86
N TRP A 343 0.95 4.71 8.52
CA TRP A 343 1.54 3.37 8.49
C TRP A 343 0.68 2.38 9.29
N GLU A 344 0.51 1.19 8.75
CA GLU A 344 -0.14 0.04 9.38
C GLU A 344 0.84 -1.12 9.49
N PHE A 345 0.94 -1.70 10.68
CA PHE A 345 1.89 -2.76 11.01
C PHE A 345 1.20 -4.11 11.04
N THR A 346 1.75 -5.09 10.33
CA THR A 346 1.30 -6.48 10.52
C THR A 346 2.15 -7.19 11.57
N ARG A 347 1.90 -8.48 11.77
CA ARG A 347 2.75 -9.32 12.64
C ARG A 347 3.90 -9.95 11.87
N HIS A 348 4.09 -9.59 10.60
CA HIS A 348 5.28 -9.95 9.85
C HIS A 348 6.46 -9.08 10.31
N PRO A 349 7.59 -9.69 10.72
CA PRO A 349 8.76 -8.93 11.14
C PRO A 349 9.14 -7.85 10.13
N GLY A 350 9.23 -6.62 10.62
CA GLY A 350 9.64 -5.46 9.84
C GLY A 350 8.71 -5.00 8.72
N PHE A 351 7.58 -5.67 8.46
CA PHE A 351 6.65 -5.28 7.41
C PHE A 351 5.74 -4.14 7.86
N LEU A 352 5.61 -3.14 7.01
CA LEU A 352 4.68 -2.03 7.17
C LEU A 352 4.16 -1.59 5.81
N GLU A 353 2.95 -1.06 5.80
CA GLU A 353 2.31 -0.54 4.60
C GLU A 353 1.54 0.73 4.90
N ILE A 354 1.40 1.58 3.88
CA ILE A 354 0.54 2.75 3.89
C ILE A 354 -0.24 2.72 2.58
N LYS A 355 -1.56 2.86 2.71
CA LYS A 355 -2.48 2.72 1.59
C LYS A 355 -3.68 3.63 1.75
N GLY A 356 -4.36 3.87 0.64
CA GLY A 356 -5.66 4.52 0.65
C GLY A 356 -5.95 5.24 -0.64
N THR A 357 -6.97 6.09 -0.59
CA THR A 357 -7.51 6.76 -1.75
C THR A 357 -7.60 8.26 -1.51
N THR A 358 -7.46 9.02 -2.59
CA THR A 358 -7.82 10.43 -2.67
C THR A 358 -8.68 10.60 -3.92
N ALA A 359 -9.29 11.77 -4.04
CA ALA A 359 -10.02 12.24 -5.21
C ALA A 359 -9.46 11.73 -6.55
N GLY A 360 -10.05 10.68 -7.12
CA GLY A 360 -9.67 10.10 -8.41
C GLY A 360 -8.45 9.17 -8.42
N PHE A 361 -7.84 8.84 -7.28
CA PHE A 361 -6.61 8.04 -7.22
C PHE A 361 -6.62 7.01 -6.09
N SER A 362 -5.89 5.92 -6.26
CA SER A 362 -5.57 4.97 -5.20
C SER A 362 -4.07 4.72 -5.16
N ALA A 363 -3.54 4.62 -3.94
CA ALA A 363 -2.11 4.54 -3.68
C ALA A 363 -1.80 3.46 -2.65
N TYR A 364 -0.69 2.77 -2.87
CA TYR A 364 -0.16 1.75 -1.97
C TYR A 364 1.37 1.84 -1.94
N LEU A 365 1.93 1.74 -0.74
CA LEU A 365 3.37 1.60 -0.48
C LEU A 365 3.55 0.58 0.64
N SER A 366 4.39 -0.42 0.43
CA SER A 366 4.83 -1.33 1.50
C SER A 366 6.33 -1.51 1.53
N ARG A 367 6.85 -1.81 2.72
CA ARG A 367 8.27 -2.00 2.98
C ARG A 367 8.49 -3.15 3.97
N PHE A 368 9.70 -3.70 3.94
CA PHE A 368 10.29 -4.51 5.00
C PHE A 368 11.51 -3.80 5.60
N THR A 369 11.55 -3.71 6.93
CA THR A 369 12.64 -3.08 7.70
C THR A 369 13.60 -4.09 8.31
N ALA A 370 13.30 -5.39 8.22
CA ALA A 370 14.21 -6.45 8.63
C ALA A 370 15.40 -6.53 7.65
N GLY A 371 16.63 -6.64 8.17
CA GLY A 371 17.85 -6.52 7.35
C GLY A 371 18.03 -7.65 6.31
N ASP A 372 17.29 -8.73 6.45
CA ASP A 372 17.22 -9.89 5.55
C ASP A 372 16.09 -9.80 4.52
N GLU A 373 15.18 -8.84 4.67
CA GLU A 373 14.04 -8.61 3.77
C GLU A 373 14.03 -7.14 3.37
N LEU A 374 14.62 -6.84 2.21
CA LEU A 374 14.75 -5.46 1.73
C LEU A 374 14.02 -5.30 0.41
N VAL A 375 12.69 -5.48 0.46
CA VAL A 375 11.79 -5.26 -0.69
C VAL A 375 10.86 -4.09 -0.37
N CYS A 376 10.55 -3.26 -1.36
CA CYS A 376 9.53 -2.25 -1.27
C CYS A 376 8.68 -2.32 -2.54
N VAL A 377 7.37 -2.25 -2.40
CA VAL A 377 6.42 -2.29 -3.51
C VAL A 377 5.54 -1.05 -3.41
N THR A 378 5.62 -0.21 -4.44
CA THR A 378 4.77 0.96 -4.60
C THR A 378 3.90 0.77 -5.82
N ILE A 379 2.59 0.98 -5.67
CA ILE A 379 1.61 0.94 -6.77
C ILE A 379 0.69 2.15 -6.69
N LEU A 380 0.55 2.87 -7.79
CA LEU A 380 -0.28 4.07 -7.90
C LEU A 380 -1.19 3.94 -9.11
N THR A 381 -2.48 4.28 -8.98
CA THR A 381 -3.45 4.23 -10.09
C THR A 381 -4.38 5.43 -10.07
N ASN A 382 -4.87 5.83 -11.24
CA ASN A 382 -5.80 6.94 -11.45
C ASN A 382 -7.27 6.52 -11.39
N LYS A 383 -7.61 5.63 -10.48
CA LYS A 383 -9.00 5.34 -10.13
C LYS A 383 -9.18 5.35 -8.63
N GLU A 384 -10.21 6.05 -8.16
CA GLU A 384 -10.58 6.10 -6.74
C GLU A 384 -11.12 4.76 -6.23
N GLY A 385 -10.84 4.42 -4.97
CA GLY A 385 -11.44 3.29 -4.27
C GLY A 385 -10.93 1.90 -4.68
N VAL A 386 -9.72 1.79 -5.23
CA VAL A 386 -9.13 0.51 -5.66
C VAL A 386 -8.17 0.00 -4.60
N ASP A 387 -8.46 -1.17 -4.02
CA ASP A 387 -7.55 -1.84 -3.09
C ASP A 387 -6.49 -2.65 -3.85
N MET A 388 -5.23 -2.24 -3.70
CA MET A 388 -4.07 -2.87 -4.33
C MET A 388 -3.28 -3.78 -3.38
N THR A 389 -3.77 -4.01 -2.15
CA THR A 389 -3.08 -4.76 -1.10
C THR A 389 -2.68 -6.15 -1.58
N GLN A 390 -3.62 -6.93 -2.13
CA GLN A 390 -3.35 -8.31 -2.51
C GLN A 390 -2.29 -8.41 -3.62
N VAL A 391 -2.42 -7.63 -4.69
CA VAL A 391 -1.46 -7.67 -5.80
C VAL A 391 -0.08 -7.17 -5.38
N ALA A 392 0.00 -6.16 -4.52
CA ALA A 392 1.29 -5.68 -4.02
C ALA A 392 1.99 -6.74 -3.16
N ARG A 393 1.25 -7.47 -2.33
CA ARG A 393 1.77 -8.57 -1.52
C ARG A 393 2.16 -9.78 -2.37
N ASP A 394 1.39 -10.12 -3.40
CA ASP A 394 1.76 -11.16 -4.37
C ASP A 394 3.05 -10.77 -5.12
N ILE A 395 3.20 -9.50 -5.51
CA ILE A 395 4.45 -9.01 -6.11
C ILE A 395 5.62 -9.12 -5.14
N ALA A 396 5.44 -8.73 -3.88
CA ALA A 396 6.47 -8.87 -2.85
C ALA A 396 6.84 -10.35 -2.59
N GLU A 397 5.87 -11.27 -2.63
CA GLU A 397 6.11 -12.71 -2.49
C GLU A 397 6.99 -13.28 -3.61
N ALA A 398 7.02 -12.66 -4.79
CA ALA A 398 7.94 -13.04 -5.88
C ALA A 398 9.41 -12.96 -5.46
N TYR A 399 9.69 -12.19 -4.39
CA TYR A 399 10.98 -11.99 -3.77
C TYR A 399 11.17 -12.80 -2.48
N LYS A 400 10.29 -13.79 -2.23
CA LYS A 400 10.31 -14.74 -1.10
C LYS A 400 10.24 -14.08 0.26
N THR A 401 9.42 -13.05 0.38
CA THR A 401 9.15 -12.36 1.64
C THR A 401 8.33 -13.21 2.61
N GLY A 402 7.66 -14.28 2.15
CA GLY A 402 6.82 -15.10 3.03
C GLY A 402 5.54 -14.39 3.47
N LEU A 403 5.12 -13.34 2.75
CA LEU A 403 3.87 -12.62 2.98
C LEU A 403 2.63 -13.43 2.65
N ASN A 404 2.72 -14.47 1.84
CA ASN A 404 1.53 -15.27 1.53
C ASN A 404 1.14 -16.18 2.70
N SER A 405 -0.18 -16.35 2.86
CA SER A 405 -0.80 -17.33 3.75
C SER A 405 -0.56 -18.80 3.38
N GLY A 406 -0.08 -19.07 2.16
CA GLY A 406 0.08 -20.43 1.63
C GLY A 406 -1.22 -21.03 1.06
N LEU A 407 -2.31 -20.27 1.02
CA LEU A 407 -3.56 -20.66 0.37
C LEU A 407 -3.52 -20.38 -1.14
N ASN A 408 -4.29 -21.15 -1.92
CA ASN A 408 -4.45 -20.91 -3.34
C ASN A 408 -5.31 -19.65 -3.57
N SER A 409 -4.69 -18.55 -3.99
CA SER A 409 -5.35 -17.26 -4.20
C SER A 409 -6.38 -17.24 -5.33
N GLU A 410 -6.40 -18.25 -6.21
CA GLU A 410 -7.45 -18.40 -7.23
C GLU A 410 -8.78 -18.86 -6.60
N LYS A 411 -8.71 -19.67 -5.53
CA LYS A 411 -9.87 -20.28 -4.87
C LYS A 411 -10.29 -19.58 -3.60
N ILE A 412 -9.32 -19.04 -2.86
CA ILE A 412 -9.53 -18.42 -1.56
C ILE A 412 -9.02 -17.00 -1.61
N LYS A 413 -9.91 -16.04 -1.33
CA LYS A 413 -9.50 -14.69 -1.01
C LYS A 413 -9.06 -14.63 0.44
N ASN A 414 -7.95 -13.97 0.69
CA ASN A 414 -7.37 -13.91 2.01
C ASN A 414 -6.75 -12.55 2.27
N GLN A 415 -6.94 -12.02 3.47
CA GLN A 415 -6.36 -10.76 3.90
C GLN A 415 -5.78 -10.90 5.31
N GLU A 416 -4.61 -10.32 5.54
CA GLU A 416 -4.00 -10.33 6.87
C GLU A 416 -4.67 -9.27 7.75
N SER A 417 -5.06 -9.67 8.96
CA SER A 417 -5.55 -8.77 9.99
C SER A 417 -4.42 -8.15 10.78
N LYS A 418 -4.53 -6.84 11.01
CA LYS A 418 -3.68 -6.10 11.93
C LYS A 418 -3.98 -6.46 13.40
N TYR A 419 -5.13 -7.08 13.65
CA TYR A 419 -5.64 -7.38 14.97
C TYR A 419 -5.49 -8.85 15.36
N SER A 420 -5.79 -9.16 16.63
CA SER A 420 -5.90 -10.55 17.08
C SER A 420 -7.10 -11.26 16.44
N VAL A 421 -7.17 -12.60 16.53
CA VAL A 421 -8.33 -13.37 16.05
C VAL A 421 -9.62 -12.88 16.72
N ASP A 422 -9.62 -12.72 18.04
CA ASP A 422 -10.80 -12.29 18.79
C ASP A 422 -11.26 -10.87 18.46
N GLU A 423 -10.32 -9.94 18.32
CA GLU A 423 -10.63 -8.57 17.94
C GLU A 423 -11.15 -8.50 16.50
N THR A 424 -10.55 -9.25 15.57
CA THR A 424 -11.01 -9.35 14.18
C THR A 424 -12.43 -9.92 14.11
N ILE A 425 -12.72 -11.00 14.85
CA ILE A 425 -14.06 -11.58 14.96
C ILE A 425 -15.06 -10.56 15.52
N SER A 426 -14.67 -9.82 16.57
CA SER A 426 -15.53 -8.79 17.17
C SER A 426 -15.84 -7.66 16.19
N ARG A 427 -14.86 -7.24 15.38
CA ARG A 427 -15.01 -6.24 14.33
C ARG A 427 -15.93 -6.73 13.21
N LEU A 428 -15.72 -7.95 12.70
CA LEU A 428 -16.60 -8.58 11.71
C LEU A 428 -18.06 -8.62 12.18
N LYS A 429 -18.29 -9.07 13.42
CA LYS A 429 -19.64 -9.11 14.01
C LYS A 429 -20.27 -7.72 14.12
N THR A 430 -19.49 -6.72 14.52
CA THR A 430 -19.96 -5.34 14.64
C THR A 430 -20.41 -4.80 13.29
N ILE A 431 -19.61 -5.03 12.24
CA ILE A 431 -19.94 -4.62 10.86
C ILE A 431 -21.20 -5.35 10.38
N LEU A 432 -21.25 -6.69 10.50
CA LEU A 432 -22.41 -7.49 10.11
C LEU A 432 -23.71 -7.00 10.80
N ASN A 433 -23.64 -6.73 12.10
CA ASN A 433 -24.78 -6.20 12.86
C ASN A 433 -25.19 -4.80 12.38
N SER A 434 -24.24 -3.91 12.12
CA SER A 434 -24.52 -2.55 11.63
C SER A 434 -25.19 -2.54 10.25
N GLU A 435 -24.90 -3.55 9.42
CA GLU A 435 -25.48 -3.72 8.08
C GLU A 435 -26.75 -4.60 8.08
N GLY A 436 -27.21 -5.03 9.26
CA GLY A 436 -28.39 -5.87 9.40
C GLY A 436 -28.25 -7.26 8.79
N VAL A 437 -27.02 -7.76 8.68
CA VAL A 437 -26.72 -9.11 8.15
C VAL A 437 -26.76 -10.12 9.30
N PRO A 438 -27.69 -11.10 9.28
CA PRO A 438 -27.78 -12.10 10.33
C PRO A 438 -26.52 -12.96 10.44
N LEU A 439 -25.98 -13.05 11.66
CA LEU A 439 -24.99 -14.06 12.03
C LEU A 439 -25.74 -15.34 12.44
N PHE A 440 -25.46 -16.46 11.77
CA PHE A 440 -26.09 -17.75 12.07
C PHE A 440 -25.33 -18.52 13.15
N THR A 441 -24.00 -18.57 13.05
CA THR A 441 -23.16 -19.20 14.07
C THR A 441 -21.72 -18.69 14.02
N GLU A 442 -21.06 -18.80 15.17
CA GLU A 442 -19.61 -18.74 15.30
C GLU A 442 -19.13 -20.14 15.71
N ILE A 443 -18.09 -20.63 15.05
CA ILE A 443 -17.47 -21.92 15.35
C ILE A 443 -16.07 -21.61 15.88
N ASP A 444 -15.80 -21.99 17.13
CA ASP A 444 -14.51 -21.82 17.78
C ASP A 444 -13.71 -23.13 17.71
N HIS A 445 -12.80 -23.24 16.73
CA HIS A 445 -12.02 -24.45 16.53
C HIS A 445 -10.92 -24.62 17.58
N GLU A 446 -10.42 -23.53 18.19
CA GLU A 446 -9.47 -23.60 19.30
C GLU A 446 -10.15 -24.26 20.50
N LYS A 447 -11.33 -23.77 20.89
CA LYS A 447 -12.12 -24.37 21.97
C LYS A 447 -12.56 -25.82 21.68
N ASN A 448 -12.91 -26.14 20.43
CA ASN A 448 -13.24 -27.51 20.05
C ASN A 448 -12.03 -28.45 20.16
N ALA A 449 -10.83 -27.98 19.80
CA ALA A 449 -9.60 -28.75 19.94
C ALA A 449 -9.26 -29.00 21.42
N GLU A 450 -9.40 -27.98 22.29
CA GLU A 450 -9.22 -28.12 23.74
C GLU A 450 -10.16 -29.18 24.31
N GLY A 451 -11.43 -29.17 23.90
CA GLY A 451 -12.42 -30.19 24.28
C GLY A 451 -12.07 -31.61 23.82
N ALA A 452 -11.25 -31.73 22.78
CA ALA A 452 -10.72 -33.00 22.28
C ALA A 452 -9.34 -33.36 22.86
N GLY A 453 -8.82 -32.58 23.82
CA GLY A 453 -7.49 -32.79 24.40
C GLY A 453 -6.33 -32.44 23.44
N MET A 454 -6.60 -31.61 22.44
CA MET A 454 -5.63 -31.15 21.45
C MET A 454 -5.38 -29.64 21.61
N ASN A 455 -4.22 -29.19 21.13
CA ASN A 455 -3.92 -27.75 21.04
C ASN A 455 -4.06 -27.30 19.58
N LEU A 456 -4.77 -26.21 19.35
CA LEU A 456 -4.89 -25.55 18.06
C LEU A 456 -4.70 -24.05 18.27
N ARG A 457 -3.92 -23.40 17.39
CA ARG A 457 -3.80 -21.95 17.39
C ARG A 457 -5.18 -21.29 17.18
N PRO A 458 -5.41 -20.07 17.70
CA PRO A 458 -6.67 -19.35 17.54
C PRO A 458 -7.24 -19.45 16.13
N THR A 459 -8.43 -20.05 16.01
CA THR A 459 -9.08 -20.34 14.73
C THR A 459 -10.59 -20.32 14.92
N LYS A 460 -11.28 -19.40 14.25
CA LYS A 460 -12.72 -19.19 14.36
C LYS A 460 -13.37 -19.04 12.99
N VAL A 461 -14.59 -19.52 12.83
CA VAL A 461 -15.37 -19.37 11.59
C VAL A 461 -16.67 -18.65 11.91
N LEU A 462 -16.99 -17.61 11.15
CA LEU A 462 -18.31 -16.98 11.16
C LEU A 462 -19.12 -17.48 9.96
N VAL A 463 -20.37 -17.85 10.23
CA VAL A 463 -21.34 -18.25 9.23
C VAL A 463 -22.50 -17.27 9.28
N PHE A 464 -22.77 -16.61 8.17
CA PHE A 464 -23.72 -15.50 8.10
C PHE A 464 -24.29 -15.38 6.69
N GLY A 465 -25.34 -14.57 6.53
CA GLY A 465 -25.82 -14.24 5.20
C GLY A 465 -27.24 -13.74 5.18
N ASN A 466 -27.63 -13.22 4.01
CA ASN A 466 -28.99 -12.75 3.78
C ASN A 466 -29.82 -13.85 3.10
N PRO A 467 -30.86 -14.41 3.76
CA PRO A 467 -31.69 -15.48 3.19
C PRO A 467 -32.31 -15.11 1.83
N LYS A 468 -32.63 -13.84 1.60
CA LYS A 468 -33.22 -13.37 0.33
C LYS A 468 -32.23 -13.51 -0.84
N VAL A 469 -30.98 -13.10 -0.62
CA VAL A 469 -29.94 -13.18 -1.65
C VAL A 469 -29.54 -14.63 -1.91
N GLY A 470 -29.34 -15.41 -0.84
CA GLY A 470 -29.02 -16.84 -0.98
C GLY A 470 -30.12 -17.64 -1.67
N THR A 471 -31.39 -17.35 -1.38
CA THR A 471 -32.54 -18.00 -2.05
C THR A 471 -32.55 -17.71 -3.55
N LYS A 472 -32.20 -16.48 -3.97
CA LYS A 472 -32.13 -16.12 -5.39
C LYS A 472 -31.11 -16.98 -6.15
N LEU A 473 -29.92 -17.19 -5.56
CA LEU A 473 -28.90 -18.06 -6.15
C LEU A 473 -29.34 -19.53 -6.17
N MET A 474 -29.99 -20.01 -5.10
CA MET A 474 -30.52 -21.37 -5.04
C MET A 474 -31.69 -21.62 -6.02
N GLN A 475 -32.45 -20.57 -6.39
CA GLN A 475 -33.48 -20.65 -7.43
C GLN A 475 -32.87 -20.84 -8.84
N ASP A 476 -31.67 -20.30 -9.09
CA ASP A 476 -30.92 -20.59 -10.31
C ASP A 476 -30.32 -22.01 -10.25
N LYS A 477 -29.52 -22.29 -9.21
CA LYS A 477 -28.85 -23.58 -9.01
C LYS A 477 -28.93 -24.03 -7.55
N GLN A 478 -29.80 -24.99 -7.24
CA GLN A 478 -29.97 -25.48 -5.86
C GLN A 478 -28.69 -26.08 -5.25
N GLY A 479 -27.78 -26.63 -6.07
CA GLY A 479 -26.52 -27.22 -5.62
C GLY A 479 -25.60 -26.25 -4.87
N ILE A 480 -25.73 -24.94 -5.11
CA ILE A 480 -24.96 -23.91 -4.39
C ILE A 480 -25.27 -23.88 -2.88
N SER A 481 -26.31 -24.59 -2.42
CA SER A 481 -26.60 -24.79 -0.99
C SER A 481 -25.46 -25.46 -0.21
N LEU A 482 -24.45 -26.05 -0.87
CA LEU A 482 -23.23 -26.53 -0.21
C LEU A 482 -22.29 -25.40 0.25
N ASP A 483 -22.31 -24.25 -0.46
CA ASP A 483 -21.45 -23.10 -0.20
C ASP A 483 -22.24 -21.88 0.34
N LEU A 484 -23.53 -22.07 0.62
CA LEU A 484 -24.38 -21.11 1.30
C LEU A 484 -24.90 -21.70 2.63
N PRO A 485 -25.04 -20.89 3.69
CA PRO A 485 -24.74 -19.46 3.81
C PRO A 485 -23.22 -19.14 3.74
N LEU A 486 -22.89 -17.84 3.61
CA LEU A 486 -21.51 -17.38 3.49
C LEU A 486 -20.70 -17.69 4.75
N ARG A 487 -19.39 -17.88 4.56
CA ARG A 487 -18.43 -18.16 5.63
C ARG A 487 -17.18 -17.30 5.54
N VAL A 488 -16.67 -16.89 6.70
CA VAL A 488 -15.34 -16.28 6.86
C VAL A 488 -14.59 -17.05 7.93
N SER A 489 -13.37 -17.47 7.62
CA SER A 489 -12.44 -18.09 8.56
C SER A 489 -11.42 -17.05 9.05
N VAL A 490 -11.26 -16.93 10.36
CA VAL A 490 -10.24 -16.09 11.01
C VAL A 490 -9.29 -16.99 11.78
N TRP A 491 -8.01 -17.00 11.41
CA TRP A 491 -7.06 -17.96 11.98
C TRP A 491 -5.67 -17.38 12.17
N GLN A 492 -4.95 -17.91 13.16
CA GLN A 492 -3.58 -17.53 13.47
C GLN A 492 -2.56 -18.55 12.91
N ASP A 493 -1.59 -18.04 12.17
CA ASP A 493 -0.50 -18.86 11.64
C ASP A 493 0.64 -19.10 12.66
N LYS A 494 1.64 -19.87 12.24
CA LYS A 494 2.75 -20.30 13.12
C LYS A 494 3.64 -19.16 13.62
N ILE A 495 3.68 -18.01 12.94
CA ILE A 495 4.45 -16.83 13.36
C ILE A 495 3.57 -15.76 14.02
N GLY A 496 2.29 -16.10 14.26
CA GLY A 496 1.35 -15.27 15.00
C GLY A 496 0.53 -14.31 14.15
N ARG A 497 0.69 -14.30 12.81
CA ARG A 497 -0.13 -13.48 11.89
C ARG A 497 -1.56 -14.00 11.88
N VAL A 498 -2.50 -13.08 11.70
CA VAL A 498 -3.93 -13.38 11.68
C VAL A 498 -4.43 -13.21 10.27
N TRP A 499 -5.19 -14.18 9.79
CA TRP A 499 -5.69 -14.25 8.43
C TRP A 499 -7.20 -14.28 8.43
N VAL A 500 -7.83 -13.55 7.51
CA VAL A 500 -9.26 -13.56 7.26
C VAL A 500 -9.49 -14.08 5.85
N SER A 501 -10.03 -15.28 5.75
CA SER A 501 -10.15 -16.02 4.49
C SER A 501 -11.61 -16.34 4.16
N TYR A 502 -11.98 -16.23 2.90
CA TYR A 502 -13.27 -16.64 2.36
C TYR A 502 -13.13 -17.12 0.91
N GLU A 503 -14.12 -17.84 0.42
CA GLU A 503 -14.05 -18.39 -0.93
C GLU A 503 -14.17 -17.33 -2.01
N ASN A 504 -13.46 -17.54 -3.11
CA ASN A 504 -13.60 -16.73 -4.30
C ASN A 504 -14.96 -17.02 -4.95
N LEU A 505 -15.90 -16.09 -4.82
CA LEU A 505 -17.28 -16.29 -5.26
C LEU A 505 -17.41 -16.44 -6.77
N ASP A 506 -16.46 -15.92 -7.56
CA ASP A 506 -16.41 -16.18 -9.01
C ASP A 506 -16.11 -17.66 -9.32
N ASP A 507 -15.23 -18.30 -8.53
CA ASP A 507 -14.91 -19.72 -8.68
C ASP A 507 -16.10 -20.58 -8.24
N VAL A 508 -16.73 -20.24 -7.11
CA VAL A 508 -17.96 -20.88 -6.62
C VAL A 508 -19.07 -20.79 -7.69
N ALA A 509 -19.30 -19.60 -8.26
CA ALA A 509 -20.30 -19.39 -9.30
C ALA A 509 -20.02 -20.25 -10.55
N LYS A 510 -18.76 -20.39 -10.96
CA LYS A 510 -18.34 -21.24 -12.09
C LYS A 510 -18.59 -22.72 -11.81
N ILE A 511 -18.31 -23.21 -10.60
CA ILE A 511 -18.52 -24.61 -10.21
C ILE A 511 -19.98 -25.02 -10.40
N TYR A 512 -20.94 -24.16 -10.02
CA TYR A 512 -22.37 -24.44 -10.13
C TYR A 512 -23.00 -23.97 -11.45
N GLY A 513 -22.27 -23.20 -12.27
CA GLY A 513 -22.77 -22.62 -13.51
C GLY A 513 -23.85 -21.55 -13.29
N ILE A 514 -23.71 -20.74 -12.24
CA ILE A 514 -24.60 -19.62 -11.91
C ILE A 514 -24.57 -18.58 -13.04
N GLN A 515 -25.73 -18.11 -13.46
CA GLN A 515 -25.86 -17.12 -14.55
C GLN A 515 -26.03 -15.69 -14.03
N ASP A 516 -26.49 -15.53 -12.79
CA ASP A 516 -26.72 -14.22 -12.16
C ASP A 516 -25.41 -13.58 -11.65
N GLN A 517 -24.53 -13.20 -12.58
CA GLN A 517 -23.22 -12.60 -12.26
C GLN A 517 -23.37 -11.31 -11.44
N LYS A 518 -24.41 -10.51 -11.68
CA LYS A 518 -24.66 -9.29 -10.90
C LYS A 518 -24.83 -9.57 -9.42
N THR A 519 -25.47 -10.68 -9.06
CA THR A 519 -25.64 -11.08 -7.66
C THR A 519 -24.34 -11.62 -7.09
N VAL A 520 -23.55 -12.36 -7.87
CA VAL A 520 -22.20 -12.82 -7.48
C VAL A 520 -21.28 -11.64 -7.20
N ASP A 521 -21.19 -10.68 -8.12
CA ASP A 521 -20.38 -9.46 -7.97
C ASP A 521 -20.81 -8.64 -6.74
N SER A 522 -22.12 -8.53 -6.50
CA SER A 522 -22.64 -7.82 -5.32
C SER A 522 -22.24 -8.50 -4.01
N LEU A 523 -22.24 -9.84 -3.96
CA LEU A 523 -21.79 -10.59 -2.79
C LEU A 523 -20.27 -10.48 -2.61
N ASP A 524 -19.51 -10.52 -3.70
CA ASP A 524 -18.06 -10.42 -3.69
C ASP A 524 -17.59 -9.05 -3.20
N ASN A 525 -18.25 -7.99 -3.66
CA ASN A 525 -18.03 -6.62 -3.18
C ASN A 525 -18.37 -6.48 -1.68
N PHE A 526 -19.51 -7.05 -1.25
CA PHE A 526 -19.88 -7.06 0.16
C PHE A 526 -18.82 -7.78 1.02
N MET A 527 -18.36 -8.97 0.61
CA MET A 527 -17.33 -9.72 1.33
C MET A 527 -15.99 -8.96 1.37
N THR A 528 -15.60 -8.35 0.25
CA THR A 528 -14.38 -7.53 0.17
C THR A 528 -14.45 -6.35 1.14
N ASN A 529 -15.58 -5.63 1.18
CA ASN A 529 -15.78 -4.50 2.09
C ASN A 529 -15.84 -4.93 3.56
N LEU A 530 -16.57 -6.01 3.87
CA LEU A 530 -16.66 -6.57 5.22
C LEU A 530 -15.27 -6.94 5.76
N VAL A 531 -14.47 -7.63 4.94
CA VAL A 531 -13.15 -8.08 5.36
C VAL A 531 -12.20 -6.89 5.50
N SER A 532 -12.07 -6.00 4.50
CA SER A 532 -11.15 -4.86 4.57
C SER A 532 -11.42 -3.96 5.79
N ARG A 533 -12.69 -3.62 6.06
CA ARG A 533 -13.06 -2.81 7.24
C ARG A 533 -12.79 -3.53 8.57
N SER A 534 -12.79 -4.86 8.58
CA SER A 534 -12.51 -5.64 9.80
C SER A 534 -11.03 -5.81 10.11
N VAL A 535 -10.16 -5.73 9.09
CA VAL A 535 -8.72 -6.05 9.22
C VAL A 535 -7.82 -4.82 9.25
N ASP A 536 -8.25 -3.73 8.61
CA ASP A 536 -7.48 -2.49 8.49
C ASP A 536 -7.81 -1.52 9.63
N VAL A 537 -6.87 -0.62 9.92
CA VAL A 537 -6.98 0.40 10.98
C VAL A 537 -7.59 1.69 10.45
N TYR A 538 -7.15 2.13 9.27
CA TYR A 538 -7.51 3.43 8.70
C TYR A 538 -8.50 3.35 7.54
N ILE A 539 -8.85 2.14 7.07
CA ILE A 539 -9.92 1.95 6.09
C ILE A 539 -11.24 1.79 6.85
N GLN A 540 -12.21 2.65 6.51
CA GLN A 540 -13.51 2.71 7.19
C GLN A 540 -14.68 2.51 6.24
#